data_AF-A0A3B8MPU9-F1
#
_entry.id   AF-A0A3B8MPU9-F1
#
_cell.length_a   1.000
_cell.length_b   1.000
_cell.length_c   1.000
_cell.angle_alpha   90.00
_cell.angle_beta   90.00
_cell.angle_gamma   90.00
#
_symmetry.space_group_name_H-M   'P 1'
#
loop_
_entity.id
_entity.type
_entity.pdbx_description
1 polymer ?
#
loop_
_entity_poly.entity_id
_entity_poly.type
_entity_poly.pdbx_seq_one_letter_code
_entity_poly.pdbx_strand_id
1 'polypeptide(L)'
;YLRPAVVRAEPGHPLADSEFLFPFVSLVEVPQEDLLASIGPSLVVSAITEDDVFIRQLLDSSKIERLNIGALGTQVVSWDQPHEGNLFEHLYTQRALQCAG
;
A
#
# COMPACT_ATOMS: atom_id res chain seq x y z
N TYR A 1 9.09 13.23 23.11
CA TYR A 1 9.50 11.93 22.56
C TYR A 1 8.27 11.05 22.47
N LEU A 2 7.99 10.46 21.30
CA LEU A 2 6.87 9.54 21.10
C LEU A 2 7.38 8.09 21.16
N ARG A 3 6.64 7.22 21.85
CA ARG A 3 6.96 5.78 21.90
C ARG A 3 6.30 5.08 20.71
N PRO A 4 6.96 4.11 20.06
CA PRO A 4 6.33 3.26 19.07
C PRO A 4 5.05 2.61 19.62
N ALA A 5 3.98 2.67 18.85
CA ALA A 5 2.68 2.12 19.22
C ALA A 5 2.30 0.96 18.29
N VAL A 6 1.89 -0.16 18.89
CA VAL A 6 1.31 -1.31 18.19
C VAL A 6 -0.13 -1.42 18.69
N VAL A 7 -1.11 -1.32 17.80
CA VAL A 7 -2.53 -1.31 18.17
C VAL A 7 -3.28 -2.38 17.40
N ARG A 8 -4.01 -3.25 18.10
CA ARG A 8 -4.98 -4.14 17.47
C ARG A 8 -6.24 -3.36 17.13
N ALA A 9 -6.71 -3.46 15.89
CA ALA A 9 -7.92 -2.81 15.42
C ALA A 9 -8.79 -3.81 14.65
N GLU A 10 -10.09 -3.53 14.62
CA GLU A 10 -11.03 -4.29 13.79
C GLU A 10 -11.04 -3.72 12.36
N PRO A 11 -11.39 -4.54 11.34
CA PRO A 11 -11.51 -4.05 9.96
C PRO A 11 -12.47 -2.86 9.85
N GLY A 12 -12.08 -1.82 9.10
CA GLY A 12 -12.88 -0.60 8.92
C GLY A 12 -12.83 0.39 10.09
N HIS A 13 -12.08 0.09 11.17
CA HIS A 13 -11.83 1.07 12.22
C HIS A 13 -10.86 2.16 11.70
N PRO A 14 -11.01 3.45 12.06
CA PRO A 14 -10.12 4.51 11.56
C PRO A 14 -8.63 4.28 11.81
N LEU A 15 -8.27 3.55 12.88
CA LEU A 15 -6.89 3.19 13.20
C LEU A 15 -6.29 2.12 12.27
N ALA A 16 -7.11 1.38 11.51
CA ALA A 16 -6.66 0.43 10.51
C ALA A 16 -6.23 1.12 9.21
N ASP A 17 -6.98 2.15 8.80
CA ASP A 17 -6.93 2.68 7.43
C ASP A 17 -6.40 4.12 7.32
N SER A 18 -5.91 4.70 8.42
CA SER A 18 -5.34 6.06 8.43
C SER A 18 -3.82 6.04 8.47
N GLU A 19 -3.20 6.87 7.64
CA GLU A 19 -1.77 7.17 7.72
C GLU A 19 -1.49 8.11 8.89
N PHE A 20 -0.61 7.71 9.79
CA PHE A 20 -0.16 8.52 10.90
C PHE A 20 1.34 8.82 10.77
N LEU A 21 1.69 10.10 10.82
CA LEU A 21 3.08 10.57 10.68
C LEU A 21 3.88 10.47 11.98
N PHE A 22 3.77 9.33 12.68
CA PHE A 22 4.58 8.98 13.84
C PHE A 22 4.77 7.45 13.93
N PRO A 23 5.70 6.94 14.77
CA PRO A 23 5.95 5.50 14.88
C PRO A 23 4.71 4.71 15.36
N PHE A 24 3.95 4.15 14.43
CA PHE A 24 2.67 3.51 14.63
C PHE A 24 2.49 2.33 13.68
N VAL A 25 1.87 1.26 14.16
CA VAL A 25 1.39 0.16 13.31
C VAL A 25 0.08 -0.39 13.86
N SER A 26 -0.85 -0.68 12.95
CA SER A 26 -2.09 -1.39 13.23
C SER A 26 -1.94 -2.89 12.96
N LEU A 27 -2.51 -3.71 13.83
CA LEU A 27 -2.67 -5.15 13.63
C LEU A 27 -4.15 -5.42 13.39
N VAL A 28 -4.48 -5.87 12.18
CA VAL A 28 -5.85 -6.12 11.75
C VAL A 28 -5.94 -7.56 11.28
N GLU A 29 -6.89 -8.29 11.82
CA GLU A 29 -7.14 -9.68 11.45
C GLU A 29 -8.28 -9.72 10.43
N VAL A 30 -8.00 -10.30 9.26
CA VAL A 30 -8.97 -10.50 8.18
C VAL A 30 -8.78 -11.88 7.57
N PRO A 31 -9.86 -12.57 7.15
CA PRO A 31 -9.74 -13.75 6.31
C PRO A 31 -8.94 -13.44 5.05
N GLN A 32 -8.06 -14.35 4.62
CA GLN A 32 -7.18 -14.13 3.46
C GLN A 32 -7.99 -13.82 2.19
N GLU A 33 -9.11 -14.51 2.00
CA GLU A 33 -10.03 -14.32 0.87
C GLU A 33 -10.66 -12.92 0.81
N ASP A 34 -10.79 -12.25 1.96
CA ASP A 34 -11.36 -10.91 2.07
C ASP A 34 -10.30 -9.80 2.01
N LEU A 35 -9.01 -10.12 2.13
CA LEU A 35 -7.94 -9.13 2.32
C LEU A 35 -7.90 -8.09 1.18
N LEU A 36 -7.94 -8.54 -0.07
CA LEU A 36 -7.92 -7.63 -1.21
C LEU A 36 -9.17 -6.75 -1.29
N ALA A 37 -10.30 -7.21 -0.75
CA ALA A 37 -11.51 -6.41 -0.66
C ALA A 37 -11.43 -5.39 0.48
N SER A 38 -10.82 -5.77 1.62
CA SER A 38 -10.73 -4.94 2.81
C SER A 38 -9.71 -3.80 2.74
N ILE A 39 -8.62 -3.96 1.97
CA ILE A 39 -7.59 -2.91 1.87
C ILE A 39 -7.98 -1.79 0.90
N GLY A 40 -7.52 -0.57 1.20
CA GLY A 40 -7.49 0.56 0.26
C GLY A 40 -6.30 0.52 -0.71
N PRO A 41 -6.15 1.54 -1.58
CA PRO A 41 -4.93 1.72 -2.37
C PRO A 41 -3.69 1.75 -1.48
N SER A 42 -2.66 1.04 -1.89
CA SER A 42 -1.44 0.79 -1.11
C SER A 42 -0.21 1.07 -1.97
N LEU A 43 0.60 2.03 -1.53
CA LEU A 43 1.86 2.39 -2.18
C LEU A 43 2.83 1.20 -2.22
N VAL A 44 2.97 0.48 -1.11
CA VAL A 44 3.79 -0.73 -1.00
C VAL A 44 3.07 -1.77 -0.15
N VAL A 45 3.07 -3.02 -0.61
CA VAL A 45 2.66 -4.19 0.16
C VAL A 45 3.83 -5.16 0.26
N SER A 46 4.10 -5.67 1.46
CA SER A 46 5.00 -6.80 1.67
C SER A 46 4.18 -8.02 2.11
N ALA A 47 4.11 -9.03 1.25
CA ALA A 47 3.39 -10.26 1.50
C ALA A 47 4.36 -11.35 1.97
N ILE A 48 4.15 -11.85 3.19
CA ILE A 48 4.91 -12.98 3.75
C ILE A 48 4.04 -14.21 3.63
N THR A 49 4.19 -14.94 2.52
CA THR A 49 3.39 -16.14 2.20
C THR A 49 4.13 -17.03 1.19
N GLU A 50 3.77 -18.30 1.17
CA GLU A 50 4.20 -19.31 0.17
C GLU A 50 3.01 -19.75 -0.73
N ASP A 51 1.83 -19.14 -0.57
CA ASP A 51 0.65 -19.45 -1.36
C ASP A 51 0.72 -18.81 -2.75
N ASP A 52 1.08 -19.62 -3.76
CA ASP A 52 1.18 -19.21 -5.15
C ASP A 52 -0.13 -18.67 -5.75
N VAL A 53 -1.29 -19.14 -5.27
CA VAL A 53 -2.59 -18.63 -5.76
C VAL A 53 -2.79 -17.22 -5.23
N PHE A 54 -2.54 -17.01 -3.95
CA PHE A 54 -2.66 -15.69 -3.34
C PHE A 54 -1.63 -14.70 -3.87
N ILE A 55 -0.39 -15.13 -4.10
CA ILE A 55 0.65 -14.28 -4.73
C ILE A 55 0.19 -13.77 -6.10
N ARG A 56 -0.42 -14.62 -6.92
CA ARG A 56 -0.98 -14.20 -8.23
C ARG A 56 -2.11 -13.17 -8.06
N GLN A 57 -3.01 -13.40 -7.10
CA GLN A 57 -4.08 -12.44 -6.81
C GLN A 57 -3.54 -11.07 -6.37
N LEU A 58 -2.47 -11.05 -5.56
CA LEU A 58 -1.80 -9.82 -5.16
C LEU A 58 -1.13 -9.11 -6.35
N LEU A 59 -0.50 -9.86 -7.26
CA LEU A 59 0.10 -9.32 -8.49
C LEU A 59 -0.94 -8.71 -9.45
N ASP A 60 -2.13 -9.30 -9.52
CA ASP A 60 -3.22 -8.83 -10.39
C ASP A 60 -4.00 -7.65 -9.78
N SER A 61 -3.75 -7.28 -8.53
CA SER A 61 -4.49 -6.23 -7.82
C SER A 61 -4.06 -4.83 -8.25
N SER A 62 -5.00 -4.07 -8.81
CA SER A 62 -4.77 -2.65 -9.14
C SER A 62 -4.65 -1.73 -7.91
N LYS A 63 -4.83 -2.26 -6.69
CA LYS A 63 -4.68 -1.49 -5.44
C LYS A 63 -3.23 -1.42 -4.97
N ILE A 64 -2.33 -2.24 -5.51
CA ILE A 64 -0.96 -2.39 -5.03
C ILE A 64 -0.02 -1.81 -6.08
N GLU A 65 0.66 -0.71 -5.78
CA GLU A 65 1.62 -0.11 -6.71
C GLU A 65 2.95 -0.86 -6.72
N ARG A 66 3.38 -1.34 -5.55
CA ARG A 66 4.56 -2.18 -5.40
C ARG A 66 4.29 -3.35 -4.47
N LEU A 67 4.65 -4.54 -4.94
CA LEU A 67 4.55 -5.78 -4.18
C LEU A 67 5.94 -6.36 -3.90
N ASN A 68 6.24 -6.63 -2.64
CA ASN A 68 7.36 -7.45 -2.20
C ASN A 68 6.84 -8.81 -1.75
N ILE A 69 7.48 -9.90 -2.21
CA ILE A 69 7.15 -11.27 -1.78
C ILE A 69 8.28 -11.79 -0.89
N GLY A 70 7.93 -12.21 0.34
CA GLY A 70 8.87 -12.68 1.36
C GLY A 70 9.43 -11.56 2.25
N ALA A 71 10.34 -11.94 3.16
CA ALA A 71 10.95 -11.05 4.14
C ALA A 71 12.08 -10.19 3.54
N LEU A 72 11.73 -9.36 2.55
CA LEU A 72 12.66 -8.44 1.90
C LEU A 72 12.84 -7.16 2.71
N GLY A 73 14.09 -6.73 2.91
CA GLY A 73 14.39 -5.47 3.57
C GLY A 73 14.02 -4.26 2.71
N THR A 74 13.33 -3.27 3.29
CA THR A 74 12.86 -2.06 2.61
C THR A 74 13.72 -0.81 2.89
N GLN A 75 14.90 -1.01 3.48
CA GLN A 75 15.75 0.06 4.01
C GLN A 75 16.53 0.83 2.92
N VAL A 76 16.62 0.26 1.72
CA VAL A 76 17.36 0.85 0.59
C VAL A 76 16.36 1.43 -0.39
N VAL A 77 16.41 2.75 -0.56
CA VAL A 77 15.62 3.50 -1.55
C VAL A 77 16.31 3.36 -2.91
N SER A 78 15.57 2.98 -3.94
CA SER A 78 16.06 2.75 -5.29
C SER A 78 15.23 3.55 -6.27
N TRP A 79 15.80 4.60 -6.86
CA TRP A 79 15.09 5.62 -7.65
C TRP A 79 14.16 5.13 -8.77
N ASP A 80 14.27 3.87 -9.19
CA ASP A 80 13.40 3.20 -10.17
C ASP A 80 12.09 2.65 -9.58
N GLN A 81 11.88 2.73 -8.26
CA GLN A 81 10.73 2.16 -7.58
C GLN A 81 9.79 3.26 -7.06
N PRO A 82 8.47 3.02 -7.02
CA PRO A 82 7.54 3.93 -6.37
C PRO A 82 7.88 4.00 -4.87
N HIS A 83 8.17 5.21 -4.41
CA HIS A 83 8.59 5.50 -3.04
C HIS A 83 7.69 6.51 -2.34
N GLU A 84 6.98 7.30 -3.15
CA GLU A 84 6.06 8.34 -2.74
C GLU A 84 4.99 8.38 -3.84
N GLY A 85 3.72 8.58 -3.47
CA GLY A 85 2.71 8.90 -4.48
C GLY A 85 3.10 10.18 -5.22
N ASN A 86 2.88 10.24 -6.53
CA ASN A 86 3.23 11.43 -7.29
C ASN A 86 2.26 12.57 -6.92
N LEU A 87 2.73 13.51 -6.09
CA LEU A 87 1.93 14.66 -5.67
C LEU A 87 1.39 15.46 -6.86
N PHE A 88 2.12 15.49 -7.98
CA PHE A 88 1.67 16.15 -9.20
C PHE A 88 0.49 15.42 -9.85
N GLU A 89 0.53 14.09 -9.92
CA GLU A 89 -0.62 13.29 -10.40
C GLU A 89 -1.82 13.37 -9.45
N HIS A 90 -1.57 13.52 -8.15
CA HIS A 90 -2.63 13.69 -7.16
C HIS A 90 -3.31 15.07 -7.27
N LEU A 91 -2.54 16.14 -7.52
CA LEU A 91 -3.04 17.51 -7.54
C LEU A 91 -3.45 17.99 -8.93
N TYR A 92 -2.92 17.40 -10.01
CA TYR A 92 -3.11 17.87 -11.38
C TYR A 92 -3.43 16.73 -12.33
N THR A 93 -4.49 16.90 -13.13
CA THR A 93 -4.78 16.01 -14.25
C THR A 93 -3.95 16.41 -15.46
N GLN A 94 -3.16 15.47 -16.00
CA GLN A 94 -2.46 15.69 -17.27
C GLN A 94 -3.47 15.89 -18.41
N ARG A 95 -3.31 16.99 -19.15
CA ARG A 95 -4.12 17.28 -20.34
C ARG A 95 -3.19 17.61 -21.51
N ALA A 96 -3.41 16.93 -22.63
CA ALA A 96 -2.84 17.32 -23.92
C ALA A 96 -3.92 18.03 -24.75
N LEU A 97 -3.55 19.13 -25.39
CA LEU A 97 -4.41 19.88 -26.29
C LEU A 97 -3.70 20.02 -27.64
N GLN A 98 -4.38 19.62 -28.70
CA GLN A 98 -3.96 19.90 -30.06
C GLN A 98 -5.07 20.67 -30.76
N CYS A 99 -4.77 21.90 -31.19
CA CYS A 99 -5.67 22.70 -32.00
C CYS A 99 -5.15 22.69 -33.45
N ALA A 100 -6.04 22.42 -34.39
CA ALA A 100 -5.75 22.60 -35.81
C ALA A 100 -5.81 24.09 -36.17
N GLY A 101 -4.95 24.51 -37.11
CA GLY A 101 -5.05 25.78 -37.82
C GLY A 101 -5.64 25.57 -39.20
#